data_AF-A0A6B3ARK7-F1
#
_entry.id   AF-A0A6B3ARK7-F1
#
_cell.length_a   1.000
_cell.length_b   1.000
_cell.length_c   1.000
_cell.angle_alpha   90.00
_cell.angle_beta   90.00
_cell.angle_gamma   90.00
#
_symmetry.space_group_name_H-M   'P 1'
#
loop_
_entity.id
_entity.type
_entity.pdbx_description
1 polymer ?
#
loop_
_entity_poly.entity_id
_entity_poly.type
_entity_poly.pdbx_seq_one_letter_code
_entity_poly.pdbx_strand_id
1 'polypeptide(L)'
;MDPVDTVRAQLSHHPPPTHTRRPRGPTLPAHRLPELPGRVAVPGQSRGTPGAPGMLGRFNTAPDADAEATLLTCLHSLRWAVRVARHRPYPDLPSLLAACDEAAYDLTPAELSAALAAETLPPLPADAYSAAHTALDAAHAAYEAKFGHAFVICLDGVPPAEGPDRVLEGIRSRLANDPEEERVVAAEELRRLAGERLTKALTGPADPADLAIGHHTAGHGW
;
A
#
# COMPACT_ATOMS: atom_id res chain seq x y z
N MET A 1 -6.41 72.89 14.51
CA MET A 1 -5.42 72.66 15.56
C MET A 1 -4.68 71.40 15.13
N ASP A 2 -3.63 71.63 14.36
CA ASP A 2 -2.66 70.68 13.79
C ASP A 2 -1.84 69.98 14.92
N PRO A 3 -0.82 69.13 14.68
CA PRO A 3 -0.27 68.67 13.39
C PRO A 3 0.14 67.18 13.30
N VAL A 4 0.22 66.75 12.05
CA VAL A 4 1.22 65.82 11.49
C VAL A 4 2.64 66.11 12.00
N ASP A 5 3.37 65.09 12.44
CA ASP A 5 4.76 64.81 12.06
C ASP A 5 5.35 63.72 12.96
N THR A 6 5.99 62.72 12.37
CA THR A 6 7.42 62.43 12.63
C THR A 6 7.85 61.09 11.98
N VAL A 7 8.55 61.24 10.85
CA VAL A 7 9.84 60.59 10.52
C VAL A 7 9.88 59.06 10.47
N ARG A 8 10.09 58.51 9.26
CA ARG A 8 11.45 58.13 8.78
C ARG A 8 11.41 57.70 7.31
N ALA A 9 11.91 58.58 6.45
CA ALA A 9 12.35 58.23 5.11
C ALA A 9 13.53 57.26 5.18
N GLN A 10 13.41 56.09 4.55
CA GLN A 10 14.56 55.26 4.18
C GLN A 10 14.81 55.41 2.69
N LEU A 11 15.94 56.04 2.40
CA LEU A 11 16.53 56.22 1.08
C LEU A 11 17.05 54.87 0.57
N SER A 12 16.31 54.22 -0.31
CA SER A 12 16.82 53.10 -1.12
C SER A 12 17.58 53.65 -2.32
N HIS A 13 18.82 54.09 -2.11
CA HIS A 13 19.76 54.34 -3.21
C HIS A 13 20.33 52.99 -3.67
N HIS A 14 19.76 52.41 -4.74
CA HIS A 14 20.40 51.31 -5.44
C HIS A 14 20.89 51.79 -6.82
N PRO A 15 22.21 51.91 -7.03
CA PRO A 15 22.75 52.20 -8.36
C PRO A 15 22.70 50.97 -9.27
N PRO A 16 22.54 51.15 -10.60
CA PRO A 16 22.42 50.05 -11.54
C PRO A 16 23.77 49.37 -11.79
N PRO A 17 23.87 48.01 -11.79
CA PRO A 17 25.05 47.36 -12.33
C PRO A 17 25.01 47.35 -13.86
N THR A 18 26.11 47.83 -14.40
CA THR A 18 26.46 48.04 -15.79
C THR A 18 26.58 46.74 -16.58
N HIS A 19 26.03 46.73 -17.80
CA HIS A 19 26.30 45.71 -18.81
C HIS A 19 27.78 45.75 -19.21
N THR A 20 28.56 44.75 -18.80
CA THR A 20 29.89 44.50 -19.33
C THR A 20 29.88 43.23 -20.18
N ARG A 21 29.84 43.45 -21.49
CA ARG A 21 29.99 42.43 -22.53
C ARG A 21 31.44 41.94 -22.52
N ARG A 22 31.70 40.75 -21.96
CA ARG A 22 33.02 40.10 -22.05
C ARG A 22 33.22 39.42 -23.41
N PRO A 23 34.43 39.45 -23.97
CA PRO A 23 34.74 38.88 -25.28
C PRO A 23 34.80 37.35 -25.25
N ARG A 24 34.39 36.72 -26.36
CA ARG A 24 34.50 35.28 -26.61
C ARG A 24 35.97 34.87 -26.55
N GLY A 25 36.30 34.00 -25.59
CA GLY A 25 37.58 33.29 -25.54
C GLY A 25 37.70 32.23 -26.63
N PRO A 26 38.92 31.80 -26.97
CA PRO A 26 39.19 30.90 -28.09
C PRO A 26 38.68 29.48 -27.81
N THR A 27 38.12 28.86 -28.86
CA THR A 27 37.73 27.45 -28.93
C THR A 27 38.91 26.53 -28.62
N LEU A 28 38.80 25.76 -27.54
CA LEU A 28 39.67 24.61 -27.25
C LEU A 28 39.33 23.45 -28.21
N PRO A 29 40.33 22.71 -28.72
CA PRO A 29 40.10 21.57 -29.59
C PRO A 29 39.43 20.42 -28.85
N ALA A 30 38.53 19.72 -29.54
CA ALA A 30 37.87 18.53 -29.04
C ALA A 30 38.89 17.40 -28.87
N HIS A 31 39.37 17.19 -27.64
CA HIS A 31 40.08 15.99 -27.28
C HIS A 31 39.09 14.82 -27.22
N ARG A 32 39.16 13.97 -28.24
CA ARG A 32 38.52 12.65 -28.31
C ARG A 32 38.92 11.84 -27.07
N LEU A 33 37.96 11.55 -26.21
CA LEU A 33 38.13 10.59 -25.12
C LEU A 33 38.41 9.19 -25.70
N PRO A 34 39.34 8.41 -25.13
CA PRO A 34 39.55 7.01 -25.52
C PRO A 34 38.34 6.15 -25.12
N GLU A 35 37.89 5.28 -26.03
CA GLU A 35 36.83 4.31 -25.79
C GLU A 35 37.23 3.34 -24.67
N LEU A 36 36.42 3.29 -23.61
CA LEU A 36 36.53 2.28 -22.55
C LEU A 36 35.76 1.02 -22.97
N PRO A 37 36.37 -0.18 -23.00
CA PRO A 37 35.64 -1.41 -23.14
C PRO A 37 35.05 -1.77 -21.78
N GLY A 38 33.79 -1.42 -21.57
CA GLY A 38 33.13 -1.61 -20.28
C GLY A 38 31.63 -1.45 -20.41
N ARG A 39 31.02 -2.25 -21.30
CA ARG A 39 29.56 -2.37 -21.38
C ARG A 39 29.11 -3.11 -20.12
N VAL A 40 28.82 -2.37 -19.05
CA VAL A 40 28.11 -2.92 -17.90
C VAL A 40 26.78 -3.42 -18.45
N ALA A 41 26.62 -4.74 -18.46
CA ALA A 41 25.36 -5.38 -18.75
C ALA A 41 24.35 -4.88 -17.71
N VAL A 42 23.43 -4.03 -18.15
CA VAL A 42 22.16 -3.84 -17.44
C VAL A 42 21.56 -5.23 -17.29
N PRO A 43 21.28 -5.73 -16.06
CA PRO A 43 20.60 -7.01 -15.92
C PRO A 43 19.31 -6.90 -16.72
N GLY A 44 19.19 -7.75 -17.75
CA GLY A 44 17.99 -7.81 -18.56
C GLY A 44 16.84 -8.02 -17.60
N GLN A 45 15.95 -7.02 -17.51
CA GLN A 45 14.64 -7.27 -16.95
C GLN A 45 14.11 -8.50 -17.67
N SER A 46 13.77 -9.53 -16.91
CA SER A 46 13.08 -10.70 -17.41
C SER A 46 11.80 -10.21 -18.09
N ARG A 47 11.90 -9.92 -19.39
CA ARG A 47 10.74 -9.79 -20.25
C ARG A 47 10.15 -11.19 -20.27
N GLY A 48 9.18 -11.40 -19.40
CA GLY A 48 8.24 -12.49 -19.55
C GLY A 48 7.77 -12.51 -21.01
N THR A 49 7.62 -13.72 -21.51
CA THR A 49 6.96 -14.06 -22.78
C THR A 49 5.78 -13.11 -23.04
N PRO A 50 5.47 -12.72 -24.30
CA PRO A 50 4.21 -12.03 -24.61
C PRO A 50 3.04 -13.02 -24.45
N GLY A 51 2.77 -13.38 -23.20
CA GLY A 51 1.61 -14.08 -22.70
C GLY A 51 0.70 -13.09 -22.00
N ALA A 52 -0.55 -13.49 -21.77
CA ALA A 52 -1.59 -12.67 -21.17
C ALA A 52 -1.07 -11.79 -20.02
N PRO A 53 -1.55 -10.53 -19.91
CA PRO A 53 -1.14 -9.67 -18.81
C PRO A 53 -1.29 -10.44 -17.49
N GLY A 54 -0.25 -10.41 -16.65
CA GLY A 54 -0.34 -10.91 -15.28
C GLY A 54 -1.53 -10.29 -14.56
N MET A 55 -1.90 -10.81 -13.40
CA MET A 55 -3.11 -10.34 -12.69
C MET A 55 -3.16 -8.81 -12.49
N LEU A 56 -2.02 -8.17 -12.24
CA LEU A 56 -1.93 -6.70 -12.22
C LEU A 56 -2.26 -6.05 -13.57
N GLY A 57 -1.78 -6.60 -14.68
CA GLY A 57 -2.12 -6.12 -16.02
C GLY A 57 -3.60 -6.32 -16.37
N ARG A 58 -4.22 -7.41 -15.89
CA ARG A 58 -5.68 -7.61 -15.98
C ARG A 58 -6.41 -6.56 -15.15
N PHE A 59 -5.99 -6.35 -13.91
CA PHE A 59 -6.53 -5.30 -13.05
C PHE A 59 -6.40 -3.91 -13.70
N ASN A 60 -5.27 -3.58 -14.33
CA ASN A 60 -5.06 -2.29 -15.01
C ASN A 60 -5.95 -2.06 -16.23
N THR A 61 -6.45 -3.12 -16.87
CA THR A 61 -7.23 -3.04 -18.12
C THR A 61 -8.70 -3.40 -17.96
N ALA A 62 -9.10 -3.90 -16.78
CA ALA A 62 -10.49 -4.24 -16.47
C ALA A 62 -11.41 -3.01 -16.55
N PRO A 63 -12.69 -3.18 -16.90
CA PRO A 63 -13.71 -2.15 -16.71
C PRO A 63 -13.68 -1.58 -15.29
N ASP A 64 -13.99 -0.29 -15.12
CA ASP A 64 -13.98 0.38 -13.80
C ASP A 64 -14.82 -0.37 -12.77
N ALA A 65 -16.02 -0.83 -13.16
CA ALA A 65 -16.90 -1.59 -12.28
C ALA A 65 -16.27 -2.90 -11.76
N ASP A 66 -15.51 -3.60 -12.60
CA ASP A 66 -14.89 -4.88 -12.21
C ASP A 66 -13.68 -4.66 -11.28
N ALA A 67 -12.91 -3.60 -11.53
CA ALA A 67 -11.82 -3.20 -10.65
C ALA A 67 -12.33 -2.71 -9.29
N GLU A 68 -13.38 -1.88 -9.29
CA GLU A 68 -14.06 -1.42 -8.08
C GLU A 68 -14.63 -2.60 -7.28
N ALA A 69 -15.28 -3.56 -7.94
CA ALA A 69 -15.79 -4.76 -7.27
C ALA A 69 -14.66 -5.58 -6.61
N THR A 70 -13.52 -5.74 -7.29
CA THR A 70 -12.34 -6.42 -6.72
C THR A 70 -11.78 -5.66 -5.52
N LEU A 71 -11.73 -4.34 -5.60
CA LEU A 71 -11.26 -3.48 -4.50
C LEU A 71 -12.22 -3.55 -3.29
N LEU A 72 -13.54 -3.61 -3.53
CA LEU A 72 -14.55 -3.72 -2.48
C LEU A 72 -14.48 -5.05 -1.70
N THR A 73 -13.91 -6.11 -2.28
CA THR A 73 -13.63 -7.34 -1.50
C THR A 73 -12.40 -7.19 -0.59
N CYS A 74 -11.57 -6.18 -0.82
CA CYS A 74 -10.37 -5.93 -0.03
C CYS A 74 -10.67 -4.96 1.11
N LEU A 75 -11.39 -3.87 0.82
CA LEU A 75 -11.82 -2.87 1.78
C LEU A 75 -13.25 -2.43 1.47
N HIS A 76 -14.12 -2.48 2.46
CA HIS A 76 -15.55 -2.15 2.35
C HIS A 76 -15.82 -0.63 2.24
N SER A 77 -15.11 0.08 1.36
CA SER A 77 -15.25 1.51 1.10
C SER A 77 -15.30 1.80 -0.40
N LEU A 78 -16.47 2.22 -0.89
CA LEU A 78 -16.66 2.57 -2.29
C LEU A 78 -15.80 3.76 -2.73
N ARG A 79 -15.64 4.77 -1.87
CA ARG A 79 -14.80 5.93 -2.17
C ARG A 79 -13.34 5.53 -2.38
N TRP A 80 -12.83 4.65 -1.52
CA TRP A 80 -11.49 4.09 -1.65
C TRP A 80 -11.35 3.30 -2.96
N ALA A 81 -12.31 2.41 -3.23
CA ALA A 81 -12.29 1.57 -4.43
C ALA A 81 -12.31 2.41 -5.72
N VAL A 82 -13.23 3.37 -5.84
CA VAL A 82 -13.32 4.29 -6.99
C VAL A 82 -12.04 5.09 -7.15
N ARG A 83 -11.46 5.58 -6.06
CA ARG A 83 -10.21 6.36 -6.12
C ARG A 83 -9.06 5.53 -6.66
N VAL A 84 -8.85 4.32 -6.14
CA VAL A 84 -7.77 3.44 -6.61
C VAL A 84 -8.02 3.03 -8.07
N ALA A 85 -9.25 2.63 -8.43
CA ALA A 85 -9.59 2.25 -9.81
C ALA A 85 -9.31 3.37 -10.84
N ARG A 86 -9.59 4.63 -10.48
CA ARG A 86 -9.38 5.79 -11.37
C ARG A 86 -7.91 6.14 -11.67
N HIS A 87 -6.97 5.69 -10.84
CA HIS A 87 -5.54 6.00 -11.01
C HIS A 87 -4.76 4.91 -11.75
N ARG A 88 -5.45 3.87 -12.23
CA ARG A 88 -4.87 2.87 -13.14
C ARG A 88 -4.39 3.56 -14.42
N PRO A 89 -3.31 3.06 -15.07
CA PRO A 89 -2.60 1.84 -14.75
C PRO A 89 -1.48 2.02 -13.70
N TYR A 90 -1.27 0.99 -12.88
CA TYR A 90 -0.14 0.89 -11.96
C TYR A 90 1.03 0.12 -12.58
N PRO A 91 2.28 0.59 -12.46
CA PRO A 91 3.43 -0.06 -13.08
C PRO A 91 3.81 -1.39 -12.42
N ASP A 92 3.60 -1.52 -11.11
CA ASP A 92 3.93 -2.71 -10.31
C ASP A 92 3.03 -2.80 -9.05
N LEU A 93 3.10 -3.94 -8.36
CA LEU A 93 2.33 -4.19 -7.15
C LEU A 93 2.68 -3.20 -6.01
N PRO A 94 3.96 -2.88 -5.73
CA PRO A 94 4.30 -1.88 -4.72
C PRO A 94 3.65 -0.51 -4.98
N SER A 95 3.59 -0.06 -6.24
CA SER A 95 2.94 1.20 -6.61
C SER A 95 1.43 1.18 -6.38
N LEU A 96 0.78 0.04 -6.65
CA LEU A 96 -0.64 -0.16 -6.33
C LEU A 96 -0.88 -0.15 -4.82
N LEU A 97 -0.08 -0.88 -4.04
CA LEU A 97 -0.19 -0.93 -2.57
C LEU A 97 0.03 0.46 -1.95
N ALA A 98 0.99 1.23 -2.45
CA ALA A 98 1.20 2.61 -2.01
C ALA A 98 -0.04 3.49 -2.32
N ALA A 99 -0.64 3.37 -3.50
CA ALA A 99 -1.86 4.11 -3.82
C ALA A 99 -3.07 3.69 -2.95
N CYS A 100 -3.15 2.41 -2.57
CA CYS A 100 -4.12 1.90 -1.64
C CYS A 100 -3.95 2.48 -0.23
N ASP A 101 -2.72 2.56 0.27
CA ASP A 101 -2.38 3.16 1.55
C ASP A 101 -2.75 4.65 1.59
N GLU A 102 -2.33 5.42 0.58
CA GLU A 102 -2.66 6.84 0.45
C GLU A 102 -4.18 7.06 0.39
N ALA A 103 -4.90 6.22 -0.37
CA ALA A 103 -6.35 6.31 -0.43
C ALA A 103 -7.03 5.95 0.91
N ALA A 104 -6.42 5.08 1.72
CA ALA A 104 -6.93 4.67 3.02
C ALA A 104 -6.72 5.76 4.09
N TYR A 105 -5.56 6.45 4.07
CA TYR A 105 -5.31 7.59 4.96
C TYR A 105 -6.27 8.75 4.76
N ASP A 106 -6.79 8.91 3.54
CA ASP A 106 -7.76 9.96 3.21
C ASP A 106 -9.22 9.59 3.57
N LEU A 107 -9.46 8.44 4.20
CA LEU A 107 -10.78 8.07 4.70
C LEU A 107 -11.15 8.92 5.91
N THR A 108 -12.38 9.41 5.90
CA THR A 108 -12.97 10.08 7.05
C THR A 108 -13.25 9.07 8.17
N PRO A 109 -13.35 9.52 9.44
CA PRO A 109 -13.71 8.64 10.55
C PRO A 109 -15.03 7.88 10.34
N ALA A 110 -16.01 8.51 9.66
CA ALA A 110 -17.29 7.88 9.34
C ALA A 110 -17.16 6.78 8.28
N GLU A 111 -16.36 7.00 7.23
CA GLU A 111 -16.09 6.00 6.20
C GLU A 111 -15.31 4.81 6.78
N LEU A 112 -14.35 5.07 7.66
CA LEU A 112 -13.63 4.02 8.37
C LEU A 112 -14.55 3.20 9.28
N SER A 113 -15.39 3.86 10.07
CA SER A 113 -16.36 3.19 10.94
C SER A 113 -17.34 2.34 10.14
N ALA A 114 -17.82 2.82 8.99
CA ALA A 114 -18.68 2.04 8.11
C ALA A 114 -17.95 0.83 7.52
N ALA A 115 -16.68 0.98 7.11
CA ALA A 115 -15.88 -0.13 6.60
C ALA A 115 -15.64 -1.20 7.68
N LEU A 116 -15.30 -0.79 8.91
CA LEU A 116 -15.13 -1.70 10.06
C LEU A 116 -16.44 -2.42 10.43
N ALA A 117 -17.58 -1.73 10.36
CA ALA A 117 -18.88 -2.34 10.64
C ALA A 117 -19.31 -3.37 9.58
N ALA A 118 -18.74 -3.31 8.37
CA ALA A 118 -18.98 -4.27 7.30
C ALA A 118 -18.05 -5.51 7.35
N GLU A 119 -17.05 -5.50 8.23
CA GLU A 119 -16.17 -6.64 8.41
C GLU A 119 -16.86 -7.80 9.13
N THR A 120 -16.47 -9.02 8.77
CA THR A 120 -17.00 -10.25 9.35
C THR A 120 -15.89 -11.06 9.99
N LEU A 121 -16.18 -11.66 11.14
CA LEU A 121 -15.27 -12.61 11.77
C LEU A 121 -14.96 -13.78 10.81
N PRO A 122 -13.69 -14.19 10.66
CA PRO A 122 -13.36 -15.35 9.87
C PRO A 122 -14.01 -16.61 10.48
N PRO A 123 -14.58 -17.50 9.65
CA PRO A 123 -15.22 -18.71 10.16
C PRO A 123 -14.17 -19.61 10.83
N LEU A 124 -14.47 -20.06 12.05
CA LEU A 124 -13.62 -21.02 12.75
C LEU A 124 -13.80 -22.42 12.14
N PRO A 125 -12.72 -23.22 11.99
CA PRO A 125 -12.81 -24.61 11.54
C PRO A 125 -13.75 -25.41 12.46
N ALA A 126 -14.61 -26.25 11.90
CA ALA A 126 -15.64 -26.97 12.65
C ALA A 126 -15.08 -28.04 13.63
N ASP A 127 -13.79 -28.35 13.52
CA ASP A 127 -13.15 -29.56 14.01
C ASP A 127 -12.12 -29.36 15.14
N ALA A 128 -12.11 -28.20 15.84
CA ALA A 128 -11.30 -27.99 17.05
C ALA A 128 -12.08 -27.35 18.23
N TYR A 129 -11.79 -27.78 19.47
CA TYR A 129 -12.11 -27.23 20.81
C TYR A 129 -13.33 -26.27 21.01
N SER A 130 -14.46 -26.83 21.48
CA SER A 130 -15.69 -26.06 21.79
C SER A 130 -15.53 -24.97 22.86
N ALA A 131 -14.71 -25.20 23.89
CA ALA A 131 -14.49 -24.21 24.95
C ALA A 131 -13.58 -23.05 24.49
N ALA A 132 -12.57 -23.34 23.66
CA ALA A 132 -11.69 -22.31 23.10
C ALA A 132 -12.46 -21.43 22.10
N HIS A 133 -13.34 -22.04 21.27
CA HIS A 133 -14.24 -21.30 20.40
C HIS A 133 -15.19 -20.40 21.19
N THR A 134 -15.84 -20.93 22.23
CA THR A 134 -16.73 -20.12 23.07
C THR A 134 -16.01 -18.93 23.71
N ALA A 135 -14.76 -19.13 24.19
CA ALA A 135 -13.96 -18.06 24.77
C ALA A 135 -13.54 -17.01 23.75
N LEU A 136 -13.20 -17.42 22.52
CA LEU A 136 -12.85 -16.51 21.43
C LEU A 136 -14.07 -15.72 20.94
N ASP A 137 -15.22 -16.37 20.79
CA ASP A 137 -16.50 -15.72 20.46
C ASP A 137 -16.90 -14.70 21.53
N ALA A 138 -16.74 -15.05 22.81
CA ALA A 138 -16.99 -14.12 23.91
C ALA A 138 -16.04 -12.92 23.89
N ALA A 139 -14.77 -13.13 23.52
CA ALA A 139 -13.81 -12.04 23.38
C ALA A 139 -14.18 -11.10 22.23
N HIS A 140 -14.58 -11.64 21.07
CA HIS A 140 -15.08 -10.85 19.93
C HIS A 140 -16.34 -10.07 20.31
N ALA A 141 -17.31 -10.71 20.97
CA ALA A 141 -18.53 -10.06 21.42
C ALA A 141 -18.25 -8.93 22.43
N ALA A 142 -17.30 -9.13 23.35
CA ALA A 142 -16.88 -8.09 24.29
C ALA A 142 -16.20 -6.91 23.57
N TYR A 143 -15.39 -7.19 22.54
CA TYR A 143 -14.75 -6.17 21.72
C TYR A 143 -15.79 -5.35 20.95
N GLU A 144 -16.70 -6.01 20.24
CA GLU A 144 -17.78 -5.37 19.48
C GLU A 144 -18.69 -4.53 20.40
N ALA A 145 -19.04 -5.05 21.58
CA ALA A 145 -19.85 -4.31 22.55
C ALA A 145 -19.15 -3.04 23.06
N LYS A 146 -17.82 -3.05 23.18
CA LYS A 146 -17.04 -1.91 23.66
C LYS A 146 -16.79 -0.87 22.57
N PHE A 147 -16.44 -1.30 21.36
CA PHE A 147 -15.95 -0.42 20.29
C PHE A 147 -16.94 -0.19 19.15
N GLY A 148 -18.01 -0.99 19.06
CA GLY A 148 -19.08 -0.82 18.07
C GLY A 148 -18.75 -1.32 16.67
N HIS A 149 -17.70 -2.12 16.51
CA HIS A 149 -17.30 -2.72 15.23
C HIS A 149 -16.55 -4.04 15.45
N ALA A 150 -16.44 -4.84 14.39
CA ALA A 150 -15.71 -6.12 14.42
C ALA A 150 -14.23 -5.92 14.74
N PHE A 151 -13.63 -6.94 15.37
CA PHE A 151 -12.19 -6.99 15.59
C PHE A 151 -11.47 -7.27 14.26
N VAL A 152 -10.57 -6.37 13.86
CA VAL A 152 -9.74 -6.55 12.66
C VAL A 152 -8.27 -6.62 13.05
N ILE A 153 -7.55 -7.57 12.48
CA ILE A 153 -6.09 -7.71 12.63
C ILE A 153 -5.52 -8.23 11.32
N CYS A 154 -4.43 -7.62 10.86
CA CYS A 154 -3.63 -8.13 9.77
C CYS A 154 -2.65 -9.18 10.31
N LEU A 155 -2.64 -10.35 9.67
CA LEU A 155 -1.77 -11.46 10.04
C LEU A 155 -0.70 -11.71 8.97
N ASP A 156 -0.45 -10.74 8.09
CA ASP A 156 0.60 -10.85 7.09
C ASP A 156 1.97 -11.11 7.75
N GLY A 157 2.72 -12.06 7.19
CA GLY A 157 3.98 -12.54 7.76
C GLY A 157 3.85 -13.41 9.03
N VAL A 158 2.65 -13.64 9.58
CA VAL A 158 2.44 -14.55 10.72
C VAL A 158 2.24 -15.98 10.21
N PRO A 159 3.00 -16.96 10.73
CA PRO A 159 2.75 -18.37 10.40
C PRO A 159 1.32 -18.79 10.76
N PRO A 160 0.62 -19.58 9.92
CA PRO A 160 -0.78 -19.95 10.17
C PRO A 160 -1.03 -20.60 11.55
N ALA A 161 -0.04 -21.34 12.05
CA ALA A 161 -0.10 -21.99 13.37
C ALA A 161 -0.07 -20.98 14.54
N GLU A 162 0.53 -19.80 14.35
CA GLU A 162 0.59 -18.73 15.36
C GLU A 162 -0.59 -17.76 15.26
N GLY A 163 -1.33 -17.77 14.15
CA GLY A 163 -2.45 -16.85 13.88
C GLY A 163 -3.47 -16.76 15.03
N PRO A 164 -4.01 -17.89 15.54
CA PRO A 164 -4.96 -17.86 16.66
C PRO A 164 -4.40 -17.22 17.93
N ASP A 165 -3.13 -17.48 18.25
CA ASP A 165 -2.47 -16.89 19.41
C ASP A 165 -2.30 -15.37 19.24
N ARG A 166 -1.94 -14.90 18.03
CA ARG A 166 -1.86 -13.46 17.72
C ARG A 166 -3.22 -12.77 17.79
N VAL A 167 -4.29 -13.43 17.34
CA VAL A 167 -5.66 -12.92 17.47
C VAL A 167 -6.02 -12.77 18.96
N LEU A 168 -5.76 -13.78 19.77
CA LEU A 168 -6.04 -13.76 21.21
C LEU A 168 -5.22 -12.72 21.98
N GLU A 169 -3.93 -12.58 21.65
CA GLU A 169 -3.07 -11.55 22.21
C GLU A 169 -3.57 -10.15 21.82
N GLY A 170 -3.87 -9.96 20.53
CA GLY A 170 -4.35 -8.71 19.97
C GLY A 170 -5.66 -8.25 20.62
N ILE A 171 -6.65 -9.15 20.74
CA ILE A 171 -7.95 -8.79 21.32
C ILE A 171 -7.84 -8.49 22.82
N ARG A 172 -7.01 -9.23 23.57
CA ARG A 172 -6.79 -8.97 25.01
C ARG A 172 -6.11 -7.63 25.24
N SER A 173 -5.07 -7.34 24.47
CA SER A 173 -4.34 -6.07 24.54
C SER A 173 -5.26 -4.90 24.20
N ARG A 174 -5.98 -4.99 23.07
CA ARG A 174 -6.82 -3.90 22.55
C ARG A 174 -8.10 -3.67 23.32
N LEU A 175 -8.63 -4.69 24.01
CA LEU A 175 -9.72 -4.49 24.98
C LEU A 175 -9.34 -3.56 26.13
N ALA A 176 -8.05 -3.32 26.41
CA ALA A 176 -7.62 -2.36 27.43
C ALA A 176 -7.60 -0.90 26.93
N ASN A 177 -7.57 -0.67 25.61
CA ASN A 177 -7.50 0.66 25.01
C ASN A 177 -8.77 1.47 25.31
N ASP A 178 -8.65 2.80 25.31
CA ASP A 178 -9.82 3.67 25.19
C ASP A 178 -10.34 3.71 23.73
N PRO A 179 -11.60 4.13 23.49
CA PRO A 179 -12.19 4.11 22.15
C PRO A 179 -11.50 5.02 21.12
N GLU A 180 -10.78 6.06 21.54
CA GLU A 180 -10.05 6.96 20.63
C GLU A 180 -8.76 6.29 20.15
N GLU A 181 -7.98 5.75 21.10
CA GLU A 181 -6.77 4.99 20.81
C GLU A 181 -7.07 3.77 19.94
N GLU A 182 -8.12 3.03 20.28
CA GLU A 182 -8.48 1.82 19.54
C GLU A 182 -8.89 2.11 18.10
N ARG A 183 -9.54 3.26 17.85
CA ARG A 183 -9.93 3.62 16.49
C ARG A 183 -8.73 3.82 15.58
N VAL A 184 -7.64 4.39 16.11
CA VAL A 184 -6.38 4.54 15.37
C VAL A 184 -5.77 3.18 15.06
N VAL A 185 -5.72 2.29 16.05
CA VAL A 185 -5.20 0.92 15.86
C VAL A 185 -6.04 0.13 14.85
N ALA A 186 -7.37 0.17 14.97
CA ALA A 186 -8.28 -0.49 14.04
C ALA A 186 -8.15 0.06 12.61
N ALA A 187 -7.94 1.36 12.44
CA ALA A 187 -7.66 1.97 11.14
C ALA A 187 -6.42 1.38 10.46
N GLU A 188 -5.33 1.29 11.22
CA GLU A 188 -4.06 0.76 10.73
C GLU A 188 -4.16 -0.73 10.40
N GLU A 189 -4.82 -1.52 11.24
CA GLU A 189 -5.04 -2.94 10.98
C GLU A 189 -5.93 -3.15 9.76
N LEU A 190 -6.99 -2.36 9.58
CA LEU A 190 -7.85 -2.43 8.39
C LEU A 190 -7.09 -2.08 7.11
N ARG A 191 -6.22 -1.06 7.15
CA ARG A 191 -5.37 -0.67 6.01
C ARG A 191 -4.44 -1.81 5.60
N ARG A 192 -3.72 -2.41 6.57
CA ARG A 192 -2.83 -3.55 6.31
C ARG A 192 -3.60 -4.75 5.76
N LEU A 193 -4.75 -5.05 6.35
CA LEU A 193 -5.64 -6.14 5.92
C LEU A 193 -6.12 -5.95 4.47
N ALA A 194 -6.44 -4.71 4.06
CA ALA A 194 -6.78 -4.40 2.68
C ALA A 194 -5.62 -4.69 1.71
N GLY A 195 -4.39 -4.34 2.09
CA GLY A 195 -3.17 -4.63 1.32
C GLY A 195 -2.90 -6.14 1.19
N GLU A 196 -3.06 -6.89 2.28
CA GLU A 196 -2.94 -8.35 2.30
C GLU A 196 -3.96 -9.01 1.36
N ARG A 197 -5.24 -8.61 1.49
CA ARG A 197 -6.34 -9.11 0.63
C ARG A 197 -6.10 -8.80 -0.84
N LEU A 198 -5.61 -7.59 -1.15
CA LEU A 198 -5.30 -7.19 -2.52
C LEU A 198 -4.13 -7.99 -3.10
N THR A 199 -3.06 -8.18 -2.33
CA THR A 199 -1.92 -9.00 -2.72
C THR A 199 -2.35 -10.42 -3.04
N LYS A 200 -3.21 -11.00 -2.18
CA LYS A 200 -3.79 -12.33 -2.40
C LYS A 200 -4.67 -12.39 -3.66
N ALA A 201 -5.52 -11.38 -3.89
CA ALA A 201 -6.37 -11.29 -5.08
C ALA A 201 -5.54 -11.21 -6.38
N LEU A 202 -4.38 -10.55 -6.34
CA LEU A 202 -3.51 -10.37 -7.50
C LEU A 202 -2.44 -11.46 -7.66
N THR A 203 -2.21 -12.29 -6.66
CA THR A 203 -1.27 -13.42 -6.78
C THR A 203 -2.00 -14.72 -7.14
N GLY A 204 -3.31 -14.81 -6.86
CA GLY A 204 -4.11 -16.02 -7.04
C GLY A 204 -3.61 -17.19 -6.17
N PRO A 205 -4.31 -18.32 -6.11
CA PRO A 205 -3.67 -19.56 -5.72
C PRO A 205 -2.58 -19.84 -6.77
N ALA A 206 -1.32 -19.98 -6.34
CA ALA A 206 -0.23 -20.33 -7.23
C ALA A 206 -0.67 -21.49 -8.14
N ASP A 207 -0.56 -21.31 -9.45
CA ASP A 207 -0.88 -22.36 -10.41
C ASP A 207 0.09 -23.53 -10.13
N PRO A 208 -0.39 -24.75 -9.81
CA PRO A 208 0.49 -25.89 -9.53
C PRO A 208 1.43 -26.23 -10.71
N ALA A 209 1.18 -25.67 -11.91
CA ALA A 209 2.08 -25.76 -13.05
C ALA A 209 3.42 -24.99 -12.86
N ASP A 210 3.44 -23.91 -12.06
CA ASP A 210 4.65 -23.09 -11.85
C ASP A 210 5.63 -23.76 -10.88
N LEU A 211 5.12 -24.64 -10.01
CA LEU A 211 5.94 -25.48 -9.11
C LEU A 211 6.53 -26.72 -9.80
N ALA A 212 5.99 -27.12 -10.96
CA ALA A 212 6.44 -28.31 -11.69
C ALA A 212 7.67 -28.06 -12.58
N ILE A 213 8.01 -26.80 -12.88
CA ILE A 213 9.12 -26.45 -13.79
C ILE A 213 10.49 -26.52 -13.08
N GLY A 214 10.53 -26.63 -11.74
CA GLY A 214 11.76 -26.65 -10.95
C GLY A 214 12.41 -28.03 -10.72
N HIS A 215 11.78 -29.15 -11.11
CA HIS A 215 12.24 -30.49 -10.69
C HIS A 215 12.40 -31.54 -11.80
N HIS A 216 12.83 -31.12 -13.00
CA HIS A 216 13.28 -32.08 -14.01
C HIS A 216 14.48 -31.57 -14.82
N THR A 217 15.70 -31.79 -14.31
CA THR A 217 16.91 -32.07 -15.12
C THR A 217 18.10 -32.38 -14.22
N ALA A 218 18.26 -33.66 -13.84
CA ALA A 218 19.56 -34.27 -13.59
C ALA A 218 19.38 -35.79 -13.55
N GLY A 219 19.44 -36.43 -14.72
CA GLY A 219 19.27 -37.88 -14.80
C GLY A 219 19.56 -38.44 -16.18
N HIS A 220 20.73 -38.15 -16.76
CA HIS A 220 21.30 -38.95 -17.85
C HIS A 220 22.82 -38.82 -17.89
N GLY A 221 23.53 -39.95 -17.86
CA GLY A 221 24.93 -40.01 -18.34
C GLY A 221 25.82 -41.06 -17.68
N TRP A 222 25.60 -42.33 -18.06
CA TRP A 222 26.53 -43.48 -18.16
C TRP A 222 27.67 -43.68 -17.16
#